data_AF-A0A3F2S3V3-F1
#
_entry.id   AF-A0A3F2S3V3-F1
#
_cell.length_a   1.000
_cell.length_b   1.000
_cell.length_c   1.000
_cell.angle_alpha   90.00
_cell.angle_beta   90.00
_cell.angle_gamma   90.00
#
_symmetry.space_group_name_H-M   'P 1'
#
loop_
_entity.id
_entity.type
_entity.pdbx_description
1 polymer ?
#
loop_
_entity_poly.entity_id
_entity_poly.type
_entity_poly.pdbx_seq_one_letter_code
_entity_poly.pdbx_strand_id
1 'polypeptide(L)'
;MLLNIPVWESADTKLGDVKFLEGQEPVDVVYAFMEKHDLFQTAPLNTTLLEIVCNSTRVECNRMQPRHWTCEKEPHGGQRCIHYVEILAQKFCERHMYEWAGCEARILEALRGQLELYEIGMWRAKDMYAKLGLVKTASREQIDAAYNTLVKRFNNETEPYKYDKLKEAYRVLSDPEEKYYYDLPCVKLFGCLCGKRQKDGGITFTPD
;
A
#
# COMPACT_ATOMS: atom_id res chain seq x y z
N MET A 1 -13.04 -8.56 12.39
CA MET A 1 -13.34 -7.11 12.27
C MET A 1 -13.41 -6.52 13.67
N LEU A 2 -12.60 -5.52 13.99
CA LEU A 2 -12.44 -4.98 15.35
C LEU A 2 -13.30 -3.74 15.60
N LEU A 3 -13.35 -2.82 14.64
CA LEU A 3 -14.08 -1.57 14.73
C LEU A 3 -14.53 -1.14 13.33
N ASN A 4 -15.71 -0.54 13.22
CA ASN A 4 -16.22 0.04 11.98
C ASN A 4 -16.82 1.40 12.29
N ILE A 5 -16.29 2.46 11.67
CA ILE A 5 -16.72 3.84 11.90
C ILE A 5 -17.28 4.41 10.60
N PRO A 6 -18.58 4.74 10.52
CA PRO A 6 -19.12 5.48 9.40
C PRO A 6 -18.66 6.94 9.50
N VAL A 7 -17.94 7.42 8.48
CA VAL A 7 -17.47 8.80 8.39
C VAL A 7 -18.42 9.59 7.49
N TRP A 8 -18.82 10.75 7.99
CA TRP A 8 -19.78 11.66 7.35
C TRP A 8 -19.12 13.01 7.14
N GLU A 9 -19.32 13.60 5.96
CA GLU A 9 -18.90 14.96 5.65
C GLU A 9 -19.91 15.98 6.19
N SER A 10 -21.20 15.64 6.06
CA SER A 10 -22.33 16.43 6.51
C SER A 10 -23.44 15.49 7.02
N ALA A 11 -24.51 16.04 7.58
CA ALA A 11 -25.64 15.25 8.08
C ALA A 11 -26.24 14.30 7.02
N ASP A 12 -26.15 14.67 5.74
CA ASP A 12 -26.75 13.94 4.62
C ASP A 12 -25.72 13.28 3.69
N THR A 13 -24.41 13.55 3.88
CA THR A 13 -23.35 13.04 2.98
C THR A 13 -22.40 12.11 3.72
N LYS A 14 -22.57 10.81 3.48
CA LYS A 14 -21.65 9.78 3.97
C LYS A 14 -20.42 9.70 3.09
N LEU A 15 -19.24 9.90 3.66
CA LEU A 15 -17.95 9.74 2.98
C LEU A 15 -17.62 8.27 2.76
N GLY A 16 -17.83 7.43 3.77
CA GLY A 16 -17.54 6.01 3.71
C GLY A 16 -17.51 5.34 5.06
N ASP A 17 -17.15 4.06 5.09
CA ASP A 17 -16.96 3.28 6.32
C ASP A 17 -15.48 2.96 6.50
N VAL A 18 -14.91 3.38 7.64
CA VAL A 18 -13.54 3.04 8.04
C VAL A 18 -13.58 1.75 8.84
N LYS A 19 -13.15 0.66 8.21
CA LYS A 19 -13.08 -0.66 8.83
C LYS A 19 -11.68 -0.93 9.37
N PHE A 20 -11.60 -1.24 10.66
CA PHE A 20 -10.38 -1.67 11.34
C PHE A 20 -10.41 -3.17 11.57
N LEU A 21 -9.37 -3.85 11.12
CA LEU A 21 -9.20 -5.29 11.26
C LEU A 21 -8.06 -5.64 12.20
N GLU A 22 -8.03 -6.89 12.62
CA GLU A 22 -7.06 -7.38 13.59
C GLU A 22 -5.63 -7.31 13.05
N GLY A 23 -4.76 -6.67 13.82
CA GLY A 23 -3.35 -6.47 13.48
C GLY A 23 -3.08 -5.45 12.37
N GLN A 24 -4.07 -4.67 11.93
CA GLN A 24 -3.81 -3.43 11.22
C GLN A 24 -3.39 -2.37 12.22
N GLU A 25 -2.47 -1.48 11.84
CA GLU A 25 -2.23 -0.28 12.63
C GLU A 25 -3.38 0.73 12.37
N PRO A 26 -4.18 1.10 13.38
CA PRO A 26 -5.34 1.96 13.17
C PRO A 26 -4.97 3.32 12.59
N VAL A 27 -3.80 3.85 12.95
CA VAL A 27 -3.29 5.13 12.42
C VAL A 27 -3.07 5.10 10.91
N ASP A 28 -2.55 4.01 10.34
CA ASP A 28 -2.40 3.91 8.88
C ASP A 28 -3.75 3.83 8.17
N VAL A 29 -4.72 3.14 8.77
CA VAL A 29 -6.06 2.97 8.20
C VAL A 29 -6.80 4.31 8.16
N VAL A 30 -6.71 5.10 9.23
CA VAL A 30 -7.27 6.46 9.29
C VAL A 30 -6.66 7.34 8.20
N TYR A 31 -5.33 7.39 8.10
CA TYR A 31 -4.66 8.25 7.12
C TYR A 31 -4.88 7.78 5.68
N ALA A 32 -4.93 6.47 5.42
CA ALA A 32 -5.25 5.95 4.10
C ALA A 32 -6.70 6.27 3.68
N PHE A 33 -7.65 6.25 4.62
CA PHE A 33 -9.01 6.68 4.34
C PHE A 33 -9.07 8.16 4.00
N MET A 34 -8.36 9.00 4.77
CA MET A 34 -8.32 10.44 4.51
C MET A 34 -7.69 10.77 3.16
N GLU A 35 -6.64 10.05 2.77
CA GLU A 35 -5.99 10.19 1.46
C GLU A 35 -6.94 9.86 0.32
N LYS A 36 -7.67 8.75 0.44
CA LYS A 36 -8.63 8.33 -0.56
C LYS A 36 -9.76 9.35 -0.79
N HIS A 37 -10.07 10.17 0.21
CA HIS A 37 -11.18 11.11 0.19
C HIS A 37 -10.71 12.59 0.15
N ASP A 38 -9.43 12.85 -0.12
CA ASP A 38 -8.83 14.21 -0.17
C ASP A 38 -9.07 15.06 1.09
N LEU A 39 -9.22 14.42 2.26
CA LEU A 39 -9.63 15.08 3.51
C LEU A 39 -8.49 15.79 4.25
N PHE A 40 -7.28 15.88 3.69
CA PHE A 40 -6.13 16.45 4.41
C PHE A 40 -6.19 17.97 4.62
N GLN A 41 -7.10 18.67 3.94
CA GLN A 41 -7.32 20.10 4.15
C GLN A 41 -8.27 20.42 5.32
N THR A 42 -8.93 19.42 5.91
CA THR A 42 -9.88 19.64 7.02
C THR A 42 -9.20 19.37 8.36
N ALA A 43 -8.46 20.36 8.83
CA ALA A 43 -7.76 20.35 10.13
C ALA A 43 -8.53 19.77 11.34
N PRO A 44 -9.89 19.85 11.46
CA PRO A 44 -10.57 19.22 12.61
C PRO A 44 -10.85 17.71 12.48
N LEU A 45 -10.85 17.10 11.30
CA LEU A 45 -11.23 15.67 11.15
C LEU A 45 -10.09 14.72 11.55
N ASN A 46 -8.85 15.13 11.33
CA ASN A 46 -7.64 14.32 11.46
C ASN A 46 -7.38 13.92 12.92
N THR A 47 -7.44 14.90 13.82
CA THR A 47 -7.24 14.71 15.26
C THR A 47 -8.42 13.97 15.87
N THR A 48 -9.65 14.33 15.51
CA THR A 48 -10.85 13.75 16.11
C THR A 48 -11.06 12.27 15.71
N LEU A 49 -10.86 11.89 14.45
CA LEU A 49 -11.03 10.49 14.05
C LEU A 49 -9.94 9.60 14.65
N LEU A 50 -8.68 10.07 14.67
CA LEU A 50 -7.57 9.33 15.27
C LEU A 50 -7.74 9.18 16.79
N GLU A 51 -8.18 10.22 17.48
CA GLU A 51 -8.50 10.18 18.91
C GLU A 51 -9.64 9.21 19.22
N ILE A 52 -10.73 9.25 18.45
CA ILE A 52 -11.87 8.31 18.61
C ILE A 52 -11.40 6.87 18.45
N VAL A 53 -10.54 6.61 17.46
CA VAL A 53 -10.03 5.27 17.16
C VAL A 53 -9.06 4.82 18.26
N CYS A 54 -8.03 5.59 18.57
CA CYS A 54 -6.98 5.17 19.51
C CYS A 54 -7.39 5.25 20.98
N ASN A 55 -8.48 5.95 21.32
CA ASN A 55 -9.09 5.90 22.65
C ASN A 55 -10.11 4.75 22.80
N SER A 56 -10.41 4.03 21.72
CA SER A 56 -11.31 2.87 21.77
C SER A 56 -10.61 1.68 22.41
N THR A 57 -11.29 0.95 23.30
CA THR A 57 -10.79 -0.31 23.87
C THR A 57 -10.80 -1.48 22.87
N ARG A 58 -11.30 -1.26 21.65
CA ARG A 58 -11.47 -2.31 20.62
C ARG A 58 -10.28 -2.43 19.66
N VAL A 59 -9.41 -1.43 19.62
CA VAL A 59 -8.23 -1.41 18.74
C VAL A 59 -7.01 -0.97 19.52
N GLU A 60 -5.86 -1.54 19.19
CA GLU A 60 -4.58 -1.20 19.81
C GLU A 60 -3.77 -0.33 18.84
N CYS A 61 -3.51 0.91 19.22
CA CYS A 61 -2.62 1.80 18.50
C CYS A 61 -1.19 1.63 19.03
N ASN A 62 -0.31 1.01 18.24
CA ASN A 62 1.09 0.81 18.62
C ASN A 62 1.93 2.05 18.33
N ARG A 63 1.45 2.96 17.48
CA ARG A 63 2.13 4.21 17.14
C ARG A 63 1.13 5.33 16.88
N MET A 64 1.61 6.56 17.01
CA MET A 64 0.81 7.77 16.76
C MET A 64 1.13 8.43 15.41
N GLN A 65 2.15 7.95 14.69
CA GLN A 65 2.59 8.48 13.39
C GLN A 65 2.40 7.44 12.28
N PRO A 66 1.85 7.82 11.11
CA PRO A 66 1.75 6.93 9.94
C PRO A 66 3.12 6.64 9.32
N ARG A 67 3.31 5.50 8.64
CA ARG A 67 4.62 5.12 8.06
C ARG A 67 5.08 5.99 6.89
N HIS A 68 4.15 6.64 6.20
CA HIS A 68 4.42 7.47 5.01
C HIS A 68 4.16 8.96 5.24
N TRP A 69 4.02 9.39 6.50
CA TRP A 69 3.68 10.76 6.84
C TRP A 69 4.70 11.30 7.83
N THR A 70 5.16 12.52 7.61
CA THR A 70 5.97 13.25 8.58
C THR A 70 5.07 14.27 9.26
N CYS A 71 4.98 14.19 10.59
CA CYS A 71 4.10 15.06 11.35
C CYS A 71 4.86 15.92 12.34
N GLU A 72 4.57 17.22 12.33
CA GLU A 72 5.14 18.21 13.24
C GLU A 72 4.04 18.86 14.07
N LYS A 73 4.33 19.15 15.35
CA LYS A 73 3.39 19.84 16.24
C LYS A 73 3.41 21.32 15.93
N GLU A 74 2.25 21.92 15.75
CA GLU A 74 2.16 23.36 15.53
C GLU A 74 2.23 24.13 16.87
N PRO A 75 2.83 25.34 16.89
CA PRO A 75 2.98 26.15 18.11
C PRO A 75 1.67 26.49 18.81
N HIS A 76 0.56 26.56 18.06
CA HIS A 76 -0.75 26.98 18.55
C HIS A 76 -1.71 25.84 18.87
N GLY A 77 -1.20 24.59 18.94
CA GLY A 77 -2.00 23.39 19.13
C GLY A 77 -2.49 22.82 17.81
N GLY A 78 -2.36 21.50 17.66
CA GLY A 78 -2.58 20.79 16.39
C GLY A 78 -1.30 20.12 15.89
N GLN A 79 -1.46 19.27 14.89
CA GLN A 79 -0.38 18.50 14.27
C GLN A 79 -0.51 18.62 12.76
N ARG A 80 0.51 19.18 12.10
CA ARG A 80 0.60 19.23 10.65
C ARG A 80 1.30 17.99 10.16
N CYS A 81 0.61 17.17 9.39
CA CYS A 81 1.16 15.98 8.76
C CYS A 81 1.29 16.22 7.26
N ILE A 82 2.48 15.96 6.72
CA ILE A 82 2.81 16.09 5.31
C ILE A 82 3.15 14.70 4.78
N HIS A 83 2.56 14.33 3.64
CA HIS A 83 2.83 13.03 3.04
C HIS A 83 4.27 12.97 2.53
N TYR A 84 4.91 11.81 2.62
CA TYR A 84 6.28 11.61 2.15
C TYR A 84 6.48 12.02 0.68
N VAL A 85 5.46 11.80 -0.17
CA VAL A 85 5.51 12.20 -1.59
C VAL A 85 5.52 13.73 -1.75
N GLU A 86 4.83 14.47 -0.89
CA GLU A 86 4.84 15.95 -0.91
C GLU A 86 6.23 16.47 -0.54
N ILE A 87 6.89 15.85 0.45
CA ILE A 87 8.28 16.17 0.82
C ILE A 87 9.23 15.90 -0.34
N LEU A 88 9.04 14.80 -1.07
CA LEU A 88 9.84 14.50 -2.26
C LEU A 88 9.61 15.51 -3.38
N ALA A 89 8.36 15.91 -3.63
CA ALA A 89 8.02 16.93 -4.63
C ALA A 89 8.69 18.27 -4.30
N GLN A 90 8.60 18.71 -3.04
CA GLN A 90 9.25 19.92 -2.56
C GLN A 90 10.77 19.87 -2.78
N LYS A 91 11.45 18.82 -2.28
CA LYS A 91 12.91 18.65 -2.43
C LYS A 91 13.35 18.62 -3.89
N PHE A 92 12.55 18.01 -4.76
CA PHE A 92 12.82 17.99 -6.19
C PHE A 92 12.74 19.40 -6.78
N CYS A 93 11.69 20.16 -6.46
CA CYS A 93 11.48 21.51 -6.97
C CYS A 93 12.54 22.49 -6.46
N GLU A 94 12.89 22.42 -5.17
CA GLU A 94 13.97 23.23 -4.59
C GLU A 94 15.32 23.00 -5.29
N ARG A 95 15.60 21.75 -5.68
CA ARG A 95 16.87 21.37 -6.33
C ARG A 95 16.91 21.69 -7.82
N HIS A 96 15.81 21.46 -8.52
CA HIS A 96 15.81 21.43 -9.99
C HIS A 96 14.97 22.52 -10.64
N MET A 97 14.00 23.11 -9.94
CA MET A 97 12.99 24.02 -10.52
C MET A 97 12.57 25.13 -9.53
N TYR A 98 13.54 25.78 -8.89
CA TYR A 98 13.29 26.70 -7.76
C TYR A 98 12.48 27.96 -8.12
N GLU A 99 12.46 28.39 -9.38
CA GLU A 99 11.72 29.59 -9.83
C GLU A 99 10.30 29.29 -10.29
N TRP A 100 9.91 28.01 -10.38
CA TRP A 100 8.61 27.65 -10.94
C TRP A 100 7.52 27.61 -9.85
N ALA A 101 6.79 28.72 -9.74
CA ALA A 101 5.61 28.87 -8.88
C ALA A 101 4.47 27.93 -9.35
N GLY A 102 4.51 26.68 -8.88
CA GLY A 102 3.61 25.60 -9.31
C GLY A 102 4.29 24.25 -9.51
N CYS A 103 5.62 24.19 -9.38
CA CYS A 103 6.38 22.95 -9.50
C CYS A 103 5.86 21.88 -8.55
N GLU A 104 5.70 22.19 -7.26
CA GLU A 104 5.30 21.21 -6.24
C GLU A 104 3.98 20.55 -6.58
N ALA A 105 2.96 21.34 -6.93
CA ALA A 105 1.65 20.82 -7.30
C ALA A 105 1.71 19.92 -8.54
N ARG A 106 2.46 20.32 -9.58
CA ARG A 106 2.59 19.54 -10.81
C ARG A 106 3.38 18.25 -10.63
N ILE A 107 4.48 18.32 -9.87
CA ILE A 107 5.29 17.15 -9.56
C ILE A 107 4.52 16.20 -8.64
N LEU A 108 3.79 16.72 -7.65
CA LEU A 108 2.94 15.91 -6.79
C LEU A 108 1.84 15.18 -7.59
N GLU A 109 1.15 15.89 -8.48
CA GLU A 109 0.13 15.30 -9.36
C GLU A 109 0.73 14.22 -10.27
N ALA A 110 1.90 14.50 -10.87
CA ALA A 110 2.62 13.52 -11.69
C ALA A 110 3.08 12.30 -10.87
N LEU A 111 3.62 12.50 -9.66
CA LEU A 111 4.06 11.42 -8.78
C LEU A 111 2.88 10.57 -8.33
N ARG A 112 1.76 11.17 -7.95
CA ARG A 112 0.53 10.44 -7.59
C ARG A 112 0.04 9.58 -8.76
N GLY A 113 -0.08 10.17 -9.95
CA GLY A 113 -0.48 9.42 -11.15
C GLY A 113 0.49 8.29 -11.51
N GLN A 114 1.79 8.51 -11.37
CA GLN A 114 2.79 7.45 -11.57
C GLN A 114 2.70 6.35 -10.53
N LEU A 115 2.44 6.68 -9.26
CA LEU A 115 2.27 5.69 -8.19
C LEU A 115 1.03 4.82 -8.42
N GLU A 116 -0.08 5.40 -8.87
CA GLU A 116 -1.29 4.66 -9.23
C GLU A 116 -1.04 3.71 -10.41
N LEU A 117 -0.41 4.21 -11.48
CA LEU A 117 -0.07 3.41 -12.65
C LEU A 117 0.92 2.29 -12.29
N TYR A 118 1.90 2.59 -11.45
CA TYR A 118 2.85 1.63 -10.93
C TYR A 118 2.13 0.57 -10.09
N GLU A 119 1.22 0.95 -9.19
CA GLU A 119 0.47 0.01 -8.38
C GLU A 119 -0.39 -0.92 -9.25
N ILE A 120 -1.15 -0.36 -10.20
CA ILE A 120 -1.94 -1.15 -11.16
C ILE A 120 -1.04 -2.10 -11.94
N GLY A 121 0.09 -1.61 -12.44
CA GLY A 121 1.09 -2.40 -13.16
C GLY A 121 1.66 -3.54 -12.33
N MET A 122 2.03 -3.25 -11.08
CA MET A 122 2.59 -4.22 -10.13
C MET A 122 1.60 -5.37 -9.83
N TRP A 123 0.33 -5.05 -9.57
CA TRP A 123 -0.68 -6.07 -9.27
C TRP A 123 -1.03 -6.92 -10.49
N ARG A 124 -0.97 -6.35 -11.70
CA ARG A 124 -1.18 -7.07 -12.97
C ARG A 124 0.05 -7.86 -13.42
N ALA A 125 1.24 -7.42 -13.06
CA ALA A 125 2.49 -8.05 -13.44
C ALA A 125 2.58 -9.47 -12.87
N LYS A 126 3.43 -10.30 -13.46
CA LYS A 126 3.63 -11.69 -13.02
C LYS A 126 4.50 -11.83 -11.77
N ASP A 127 5.21 -10.77 -11.40
CA ASP A 127 6.16 -10.83 -10.27
C ASP A 127 5.44 -10.98 -8.93
N MET A 128 5.58 -12.16 -8.31
CA MET A 128 5.03 -12.50 -7.01
C MET A 128 5.80 -11.86 -5.85
N TYR A 129 7.11 -11.61 -6.00
CA TYR A 129 7.89 -10.93 -4.95
C TYR A 129 7.48 -9.46 -4.85
N ALA A 130 7.30 -8.81 -6.00
CA ALA A 130 6.84 -7.42 -6.05
C ALA A 130 5.50 -7.22 -5.34
N LYS A 131 4.56 -8.18 -5.47
CA LYS A 131 3.26 -8.15 -4.76
C LYS A 131 3.40 -8.21 -3.24
N LEU A 132 4.44 -8.90 -2.75
CA LEU A 132 4.76 -8.95 -1.33
C LEU A 132 5.65 -7.78 -0.88
N GLY A 133 6.06 -6.89 -1.80
CA GLY A 133 7.02 -5.83 -1.51
C GLY A 133 8.42 -6.36 -1.19
N LEU A 134 8.79 -7.52 -1.74
CA LEU A 134 10.04 -8.22 -1.47
C LEU A 134 10.93 -8.31 -2.71
N VAL A 135 12.20 -8.63 -2.48
CA VAL A 135 13.15 -9.01 -3.53
C VAL A 135 13.27 -10.53 -3.62
N LYS A 136 13.77 -11.05 -4.76
CA LYS A 136 13.93 -12.50 -4.98
C LYS A 136 14.79 -13.21 -3.93
N THR A 137 15.68 -12.48 -3.28
CA THR A 137 16.57 -13.00 -2.23
C THR A 137 15.91 -13.06 -0.85
N ALA A 138 14.62 -12.72 -0.73
CA ALA A 138 13.93 -12.72 0.55
C ALA A 138 13.87 -14.11 1.19
N SER A 139 14.10 -14.16 2.51
CA SER A 139 14.00 -15.38 3.31
C SER A 139 12.55 -15.80 3.49
N ARG A 140 12.34 -17.03 3.97
CA ARG A 140 11.00 -17.54 4.25
C ARG A 140 10.30 -16.72 5.33
N GLU A 141 11.02 -16.35 6.37
CA GLU A 141 10.51 -15.55 7.48
C GLU A 141 10.06 -14.16 6.99
N GLN A 142 10.79 -13.58 6.03
CA GLN A 142 10.41 -12.31 5.41
C GLN A 142 9.15 -12.44 4.55
N ILE A 143 9.02 -13.54 3.81
CA ILE A 143 7.82 -13.87 3.02
C ILE A 143 6.61 -14.03 3.93
N ASP A 144 6.74 -14.80 5.02
CA ASP A 144 5.67 -15.03 5.99
C ASP A 144 5.25 -13.71 6.67
N ALA A 145 6.21 -12.89 7.11
CA ALA A 145 5.94 -11.61 7.73
C ALA A 145 5.26 -10.61 6.78
N ALA A 146 5.73 -10.53 5.53
CA ALA A 146 5.15 -9.66 4.52
C ALA A 146 3.72 -10.06 4.20
N TYR A 147 3.48 -11.36 3.94
CA TYR A 147 2.16 -11.89 3.65
C TYR A 147 1.18 -11.62 4.81
N ASN A 148 1.57 -11.98 6.04
CA ASN A 148 0.74 -11.79 7.24
C ASN A 148 0.38 -10.32 7.48
N THR A 149 1.25 -9.40 7.07
CA THR A 149 0.97 -7.95 7.14
C THR A 149 0.01 -7.52 6.03
N LEU A 150 0.24 -7.98 4.79
CA LEU A 150 -0.51 -7.55 3.61
C LEU A 150 -1.94 -8.09 3.58
N VAL A 151 -2.19 -9.33 4.01
CA VAL A 151 -3.56 -9.88 4.03
C VAL A 151 -4.46 -9.23 5.08
N LYS A 152 -3.87 -8.64 6.12
CA LYS A 152 -4.61 -7.81 7.08
C LYS A 152 -5.07 -6.52 6.40
N ARG A 153 -4.25 -5.92 5.54
CA ARG A 153 -4.57 -4.71 4.79
C ARG A 153 -5.54 -4.97 3.63
N PHE A 154 -5.18 -5.91 2.75
CA PHE A 154 -5.91 -6.27 1.55
C PHE A 154 -6.60 -7.61 1.80
N ASN A 155 -7.86 -7.57 2.19
CA ASN A 155 -8.66 -8.76 2.49
C ASN A 155 -9.79 -8.91 1.46
N ASN A 156 -10.53 -10.02 1.57
CA ASN A 156 -11.61 -10.35 0.65
C ASN A 156 -12.75 -9.31 0.61
N GLU A 157 -13.00 -8.58 1.70
CA GLU A 157 -14.07 -7.57 1.73
C GLU A 157 -13.62 -6.23 1.14
N THR A 158 -12.39 -5.80 1.40
CA THR A 158 -11.91 -4.49 0.97
C THR A 158 -11.38 -4.53 -0.46
N GLU A 159 -10.52 -5.50 -0.77
CA GLU A 159 -9.80 -5.59 -2.04
C GLU A 159 -9.63 -7.05 -2.47
N PRO A 160 -10.71 -7.73 -2.92
CA PRO A 160 -10.70 -9.17 -3.21
C PRO A 160 -9.66 -9.57 -4.27
N TYR A 161 -9.49 -8.75 -5.30
CA TYR A 161 -8.49 -8.98 -6.35
C TYR A 161 -7.06 -9.03 -5.79
N LYS A 162 -6.68 -8.05 -4.96
CA LYS A 162 -5.35 -8.00 -4.34
C LYS A 162 -5.18 -9.15 -3.35
N TYR A 163 -6.22 -9.46 -2.57
CA TYR A 163 -6.21 -10.56 -1.62
C TYR A 163 -5.94 -11.91 -2.29
N ASP A 164 -6.61 -12.21 -3.41
CA ASP A 164 -6.36 -13.45 -4.16
C ASP A 164 -4.94 -13.51 -4.73
N LYS A 165 -4.43 -12.38 -5.24
CA LYS A 165 -3.06 -12.28 -5.75
C LYS A 165 -2.01 -12.46 -4.66
N LEU A 166 -2.27 -11.99 -3.43
CA LEU A 166 -1.39 -12.21 -2.28
C LEU A 166 -1.35 -13.68 -1.87
N LYS A 167 -2.52 -14.35 -1.79
CA LYS A 167 -2.57 -15.79 -1.49
C LYS A 167 -1.83 -16.61 -2.55
N GLU A 168 -2.02 -16.26 -3.82
CA GLU A 168 -1.32 -16.91 -4.94
C GLU A 168 0.19 -16.77 -4.79
N ALA A 169 0.68 -15.54 -4.55
CA ALA A 169 2.10 -15.27 -4.35
C ALA A 169 2.65 -16.04 -3.14
N TYR A 170 1.96 -16.02 -2.00
CA TYR A 170 2.40 -16.72 -0.80
C TYR A 170 2.42 -18.24 -0.98
N ARG A 171 1.39 -18.84 -1.61
CA ARG A 171 1.35 -20.29 -1.88
C ARG A 171 2.58 -20.76 -2.66
N VAL A 172 3.01 -19.98 -3.66
CA VAL A 172 4.15 -20.33 -4.51
C VAL A 172 5.47 -20.04 -3.82
N LEU A 173 5.60 -18.89 -3.13
CA LEU A 173 6.87 -18.45 -2.56
C LEU A 173 7.19 -19.06 -1.18
N SER A 174 6.19 -19.52 -0.43
CA SER A 174 6.39 -20.16 0.89
C SER A 174 6.81 -21.63 0.79
N ASP A 175 6.43 -22.32 -0.28
CA ASP A 175 6.84 -23.70 -0.55
C ASP A 175 8.23 -23.73 -1.25
N PRO A 176 9.26 -24.36 -0.66
CA PRO A 176 10.60 -24.34 -1.22
C PRO A 176 10.70 -24.91 -2.65
N GLU A 177 9.89 -25.91 -2.97
CA GLU A 177 9.90 -26.56 -4.26
C GLU A 177 9.18 -25.69 -5.31
N GLU A 178 7.98 -25.17 -5.02
CA GLU A 178 7.28 -24.21 -5.88
C GLU A 178 8.14 -22.96 -6.14
N LYS A 179 8.76 -22.43 -5.07
CA LYS A 179 9.67 -21.27 -5.15
C LYS A 179 10.83 -21.56 -6.10
N TYR A 180 11.44 -22.74 -6.01
CA TYR A 180 12.52 -23.14 -6.90
C TYR A 180 12.11 -23.07 -8.37
N TYR A 181 10.98 -23.69 -8.75
CA TYR A 181 10.49 -23.65 -10.14
C TYR A 181 10.06 -22.25 -10.58
N TYR A 182 9.51 -21.45 -9.67
CA TYR A 182 9.18 -20.06 -9.93
C TYR A 182 10.44 -19.22 -10.21
N ASP A 183 11.52 -19.43 -9.46
CA ASP A 183 12.77 -18.69 -9.59
C ASP A 183 13.60 -19.11 -10.81
N LEU A 184 13.31 -20.27 -11.41
CA LEU A 184 13.99 -20.71 -12.63
C LEU A 184 13.89 -19.65 -13.74
N PRO A 185 15.00 -19.39 -14.45
CA PRO A 185 14.97 -18.53 -15.62
C PRO A 185 14.07 -19.16 -16.66
N CYS A 186 13.23 -18.35 -17.30
CA CYS A 186 12.46 -18.87 -18.41
C CYS A 186 13.25 -18.86 -19.70
N VAL A 187 13.01 -19.88 -20.52
CA VAL A 187 13.60 -20.00 -21.84
C VAL A 187 12.76 -19.17 -22.80
N LYS A 188 13.37 -18.17 -23.43
CA LYS A 188 12.70 -17.35 -24.44
C LYS A 188 12.52 -18.15 -25.73
N LEU A 189 11.28 -18.26 -26.19
CA LEU A 189 10.92 -18.89 -27.45
C LEU A 189 10.25 -17.85 -28.34
N PHE A 190 10.70 -17.77 -29.60
CA PHE A 190 10.17 -16.83 -30.60
C PHE A 190 10.18 -15.35 -30.16
N GLY A 191 11.03 -14.97 -29.21
CA GLY A 191 11.18 -13.59 -28.74
C GLY A 191 10.03 -13.03 -27.91
N CYS A 192 8.89 -13.73 -27.79
CA CYS A 192 7.70 -13.25 -27.08
C CYS A 192 7.08 -14.27 -26.13
N LEU A 193 7.63 -15.49 -26.03
CA LEU A 193 7.15 -16.52 -25.12
C LEU A 193 8.22 -16.89 -24.08
N CYS A 194 7.80 -17.00 -22.85
CA CYS A 194 8.56 -17.41 -21.67
C CYS A 194 8.16 -18.83 -21.31
N GLY A 195 9.02 -19.80 -21.63
CA GLY A 195 8.87 -21.22 -21.29
C GLY A 195 9.47 -21.55 -19.93
N LYS A 196 8.66 -22.02 -18.98
CA LYS A 196 9.12 -22.46 -17.65
C LYS A 196 8.85 -23.94 -17.43
N ARG A 197 9.83 -24.64 -16.86
CA ARG A 197 9.67 -26.02 -16.39
C ARG A 197 8.75 -26.06 -15.18
N GLN A 198 7.93 -27.10 -15.14
CA GLN A 198 7.00 -27.40 -14.05
C GLN A 198 7.45 -28.65 -13.29
N LYS A 199 6.83 -28.87 -12.12
CA LYS A 199 7.08 -30.04 -11.27
C LYS A 199 6.76 -31.37 -11.94
N ASP A 200 5.77 -31.38 -12.83
CA ASP A 200 5.32 -32.56 -13.59
C ASP A 200 6.24 -32.93 -14.77
N GLY A 201 7.35 -32.20 -14.95
CA GLY A 201 8.25 -32.34 -16.10
C GLY A 201 7.76 -31.64 -17.36
N GLY A 202 6.60 -30.99 -17.31
CA GLY A 202 6.04 -30.18 -18.38
C GLY A 202 6.75 -28.84 -18.55
N ILE A 203 6.46 -28.17 -19.66
CA ILE A 203 6.88 -26.78 -19.90
C ILE A 203 5.64 -25.94 -20.15
N THR A 204 5.44 -24.91 -19.33
CA THR A 204 4.38 -23.92 -19.54
C THR A 204 4.94 -22.76 -20.34
N PHE A 205 4.25 -22.39 -21.42
CA PHE A 205 4.55 -21.20 -22.21
C PHE A 205 3.60 -20.08 -21.81
N THR A 206 4.17 -18.94 -21.43
CA THR A 206 3.39 -17.72 -21.17
C THR A 206 3.94 -16.57 -22.00
N PRO A 207 3.11 -15.61 -22.45
CA PRO A 207 3.61 -14.41 -23.14
C PRO A 207 4.60 -13.66 -22.24
N ASP A 208 5.80 -13.33 -22.73
CA ASP A 208 6.80 -12.57 -21.96
C ASP A 208 6.30 -11.14 -21.66
#